data_AF-A0A1A8KQN8-F1
#
_entry.id   AF-A0A1A8KQN8-F1
#
_cell.length_a   1.000
_cell.length_b   1.000
_cell.length_c   1.000
_cell.angle_alpha   90.00
_cell.angle_beta   90.00
_cell.angle_gamma   90.00
#
_symmetry.space_group_name_H-M   'P 1'
#
loop_
_entity.id
_entity.type
_entity.pdbx_description
1 polymer ?
#
loop_
_entity_poly.entity_id
_entity_poly.type
_entity_poly.pdbx_seq_one_letter_code
_entity_poly.pdbx_strand_id
1 'polypeptide(L)'
;YQRVHGQLCDCVIVVGSRHFKAHRSVLAACSTHFRALFTVAEGDASMNMIQLDSEVVTAEAFAALVDMMYTSTLMLGESNVMDILLAASHLHLNNVVKACKHYLTTRTLPMSPSSSHHPQQEQQRHRQQQAADLVNPTLPANSNLA
;
A
#
# COMPACT_ATOMS: atom_id res chain seq x y z
N TYR A 1 -9.67 5.05 -26.77
CA TYR A 1 -10.22 4.92 -28.13
C TYR A 1 -9.33 4.04 -29.02
N GLN A 2 -8.05 4.38 -29.23
CA GLN A 2 -7.12 3.65 -30.12
C GLN A 2 -6.99 2.15 -29.80
N ARG A 3 -6.77 1.80 -28.51
CA ARG A 3 -6.61 0.40 -28.08
C ARG A 3 -7.80 -0.49 -28.45
N VAL A 4 -9.02 -0.03 -28.18
CA VAL A 4 -10.26 -0.80 -28.42
C VAL A 4 -10.45 -1.08 -29.91
N HIS A 5 -9.99 -0.18 -30.78
CA HIS A 5 -10.01 -0.36 -32.23
C HIS A 5 -8.75 -1.06 -32.77
N GLY A 6 -7.82 -1.47 -31.90
CA GLY A 6 -6.56 -2.12 -32.28
C GLY A 6 -5.62 -1.21 -33.09
N GLN A 7 -5.82 0.11 -33.07
CA GLN A 7 -5.01 1.06 -33.82
C GLN A 7 -3.72 1.33 -33.08
N LEU A 8 -2.59 1.31 -33.81
CA LEU A 8 -1.24 1.60 -33.30
C LEU A 8 -0.77 0.68 -32.16
N CYS A 9 -1.49 -0.40 -31.86
CA CYS A 9 -1.06 -1.39 -30.89
C CYS A 9 0.21 -2.10 -31.40
N ASP A 10 1.27 -1.99 -30.63
CA ASP A 10 2.61 -2.50 -30.94
C ASP A 10 3.01 -3.68 -30.03
N CYS A 11 2.12 -4.09 -29.12
CA CYS A 11 2.27 -5.33 -28.35
C CYS A 11 0.94 -6.03 -28.08
N VAL A 12 1.04 -7.32 -27.72
CA VAL A 12 -0.08 -8.14 -27.27
C VAL A 12 0.29 -8.79 -25.96
N ILE A 13 -0.51 -8.57 -24.91
CA ILE A 13 -0.35 -9.25 -23.63
C ILE A 13 -1.28 -10.46 -23.61
N VAL A 14 -0.74 -11.63 -23.29
CA VAL A 14 -1.47 -12.90 -23.23
C VAL A 14 -1.57 -13.34 -21.78
N VAL A 15 -2.79 -13.61 -21.33
CA VAL A 15 -3.07 -14.10 -19.97
C VAL A 15 -4.01 -15.28 -20.09
N GLY A 16 -3.48 -16.49 -19.88
CA GLY A 16 -4.20 -17.73 -20.20
C GLY A 16 -4.63 -17.76 -21.67
N SER A 17 -5.93 -17.85 -21.92
CA SER A 17 -6.50 -17.84 -23.29
C SER A 17 -6.84 -16.44 -23.83
N ARG A 18 -6.72 -15.40 -23.00
CA ARG A 18 -7.16 -14.04 -23.36
C ARG A 18 -5.99 -13.22 -23.90
N HIS A 19 -6.28 -12.45 -24.95
CA HIS A 19 -5.31 -11.62 -25.67
C HIS A 19 -5.69 -10.15 -25.58
N PHE A 20 -4.74 -9.31 -25.17
CA PHE A 20 -4.93 -7.89 -24.95
C PHE A 20 -3.97 -7.09 -25.83
N LYS A 21 -4.48 -6.54 -26.93
CA LYS A 21 -3.72 -5.57 -27.73
C LYS A 21 -3.51 -4.30 -26.91
N ALA A 22 -2.29 -3.77 -26.90
CA ALA A 22 -1.93 -2.58 -26.13
C ALA A 22 -0.80 -1.79 -26.78
N HIS A 23 -0.52 -0.61 -26.21
CA HIS A 23 0.61 0.23 -26.56
C HIS A 23 1.69 0.08 -25.50
N ARG A 24 2.93 -0.23 -25.91
CA ARG A 24 4.09 -0.34 -25.02
C ARG A 24 4.29 0.93 -24.21
N SER A 25 4.12 2.09 -24.82
CA SER A 25 4.27 3.40 -24.19
C SER A 25 3.33 3.60 -23.00
N VAL A 26 2.05 3.25 -23.15
CA VAL A 26 1.05 3.36 -22.08
C VAL A 26 1.36 2.38 -20.94
N LEU A 27 1.65 1.12 -21.29
CA LEU A 27 2.00 0.12 -20.29
C LEU A 27 3.27 0.50 -19.50
N ALA A 28 4.32 0.99 -20.18
CA ALA A 28 5.58 1.41 -19.56
C ALA A 28 5.46 2.65 -18.67
N ALA A 29 4.55 3.57 -19.02
CA ALA A 29 4.28 4.76 -18.22
C ALA A 29 3.64 4.38 -16.88
N CYS A 30 2.74 3.40 -16.88
CA CYS A 30 2.01 2.99 -15.68
C CYS A 30 2.76 1.93 -14.87
N SER A 31 3.48 1.01 -15.50
CA SER A 31 4.13 -0.15 -14.88
C SER A 31 5.64 -0.11 -15.05
N THR A 32 6.36 -0.19 -13.92
CA THR A 32 7.83 -0.28 -13.96
C THR A 32 8.32 -1.63 -14.47
N HIS A 33 7.53 -2.70 -14.27
CA HIS A 33 7.79 -4.03 -14.83
C HIS A 33 7.78 -3.99 -16.35
N PHE A 34 6.68 -3.49 -16.95
CA PHE A 34 6.59 -3.38 -18.41
C PHE A 34 7.64 -2.43 -18.99
N ARG A 35 7.95 -1.32 -18.31
CA ARG A 35 9.02 -0.43 -18.74
C ARG A 35 10.36 -1.17 -18.85
N ALA A 36 10.76 -1.90 -17.80
CA ALA A 36 12.00 -2.66 -17.82
C ALA A 36 11.99 -3.75 -18.91
N LEU A 37 10.87 -4.47 -19.04
CA LEU A 37 10.69 -5.49 -20.07
C LEU A 37 10.87 -4.92 -21.49
N PHE A 38 10.25 -3.76 -21.75
CA PHE A 38 10.31 -3.14 -23.07
C PHE A 38 11.65 -2.52 -23.40
N THR A 39 12.38 -1.95 -22.43
CA THR A 39 13.72 -1.41 -22.67
C THR A 39 14.71 -2.50 -23.06
N VAL A 40 14.58 -3.71 -22.51
CA VAL A 40 15.43 -4.86 -22.90
C VAL A 40 15.04 -5.41 -24.27
N ALA A 41 13.74 -5.39 -24.61
CA ALA A 41 13.21 -5.95 -25.85
C ALA A 41 13.39 -5.07 -27.10
N GLU A 42 13.92 -3.85 -26.99
CA GLU A 42 14.14 -2.94 -28.14
C GLU A 42 15.09 -3.48 -29.22
N GLY A 43 15.81 -4.57 -28.96
CA GLY A 43 16.66 -5.25 -29.94
C GLY A 43 15.96 -6.28 -30.84
N ASP A 44 14.73 -6.70 -30.52
CA ASP A 44 13.98 -7.72 -31.28
C ASP A 44 12.75 -7.09 -31.93
N ALA A 45 12.81 -6.91 -33.25
CA ALA A 45 11.86 -6.11 -34.05
C ALA A 45 10.53 -6.83 -34.35
N SER A 46 10.28 -8.01 -33.78
CA SER A 46 9.01 -8.72 -33.94
C SER A 46 7.93 -8.16 -32.99
N MET A 47 6.66 -8.23 -33.39
CA MET A 47 5.51 -7.94 -32.51
C MET A 47 5.66 -8.76 -31.23
N ASN A 48 6.05 -8.10 -30.13
CA ASN A 48 6.36 -8.76 -28.88
C ASN A 48 5.07 -9.19 -28.19
N MET A 49 4.69 -10.44 -28.41
CA MET A 49 3.69 -11.14 -27.63
C MET A 49 4.28 -11.44 -26.25
N ILE A 50 3.71 -10.85 -25.20
CA ILE A 50 4.17 -11.03 -23.83
C ILE A 50 3.17 -11.92 -23.11
N GLN A 51 3.66 -13.05 -22.62
CA GLN A 51 2.84 -13.96 -21.83
C GLN A 51 3.02 -13.67 -20.34
N LEU A 52 1.92 -13.40 -19.66
CA LEU A 52 1.87 -13.34 -18.20
C LEU A 52 1.45 -14.72 -17.67
N ASP A 53 2.00 -15.07 -16.52
CA ASP A 53 1.60 -16.26 -15.79
C ASP A 53 0.17 -16.09 -15.25
N SER A 54 -0.74 -16.94 -15.73
CA SER A 54 -2.15 -16.91 -15.33
C SER A 54 -2.40 -17.35 -13.89
N GLU A 55 -1.45 -18.05 -13.25
CA GLU A 55 -1.54 -18.40 -11.82
C GLU A 55 -1.25 -17.18 -10.92
N VAL A 56 -0.47 -16.22 -11.42
CA VAL A 56 -0.09 -15.00 -10.68
C VAL A 56 -0.99 -13.82 -11.04
N VAL A 57 -1.35 -13.71 -12.32
CA VAL A 57 -2.18 -12.62 -12.85
C VAL A 57 -3.39 -13.22 -13.55
N THR A 58 -4.58 -13.06 -12.97
CA THR A 58 -5.81 -13.47 -13.64
C THR A 58 -6.13 -12.53 -14.81
N ALA A 59 -6.80 -13.06 -15.84
CA ALA A 59 -7.15 -12.27 -17.00
C ALA A 59 -8.17 -11.16 -16.68
N GLU A 60 -9.03 -11.39 -15.68
CA GLU A 60 -10.00 -10.43 -15.15
C GLU A 60 -9.30 -9.28 -14.43
N ALA A 61 -8.33 -9.59 -13.56
CA ALA A 61 -7.53 -8.56 -12.90
C ALA A 61 -6.72 -7.75 -13.92
N PHE A 62 -6.08 -8.42 -14.88
CA PHE A 62 -5.35 -7.72 -15.94
C PHE A 62 -6.25 -6.84 -16.79
N ALA A 63 -7.47 -7.29 -17.13
CA ALA A 63 -8.45 -6.49 -17.86
C ALA A 63 -8.79 -5.19 -17.12
N ALA A 64 -9.06 -5.27 -15.81
CA ALA A 64 -9.33 -4.09 -14.99
C ALA A 64 -8.10 -3.15 -14.91
N LEU A 65 -6.90 -3.73 -14.77
CA LEU A 65 -5.66 -2.94 -14.71
C LEU A 65 -5.36 -2.25 -16.02
N VAL A 66 -5.49 -2.93 -17.17
CA VAL A 66 -5.26 -2.30 -18.47
C VAL A 66 -6.30 -1.22 -18.73
N ASP A 67 -7.57 -1.43 -18.40
CA ASP A 67 -8.58 -0.38 -18.54
C ASP A 67 -8.25 0.85 -17.66
N MET A 68 -7.76 0.64 -16.44
CA MET A 68 -7.27 1.72 -15.57
C MET A 68 -6.09 2.46 -16.20
N MET A 69 -5.16 1.79 -16.85
CA MET A 69 -4.03 2.47 -17.52
C MET A 69 -4.48 3.44 -18.61
N TYR A 70 -5.63 3.18 -19.26
CA TYR A 70 -6.17 4.06 -20.32
C TYR A 70 -7.21 5.07 -19.81
N THR A 71 -7.83 4.83 -18.67
CA THR A 71 -8.93 5.67 -18.14
C THR A 71 -8.60 6.37 -16.83
N SER A 72 -7.46 6.02 -16.22
CA SER A 72 -7.05 6.42 -14.86
C SER A 72 -8.08 6.09 -13.77
N THR A 73 -9.05 5.22 -14.06
CA THR A 73 -10.15 4.90 -13.16
C THR A 73 -10.13 3.40 -12.84
N LEU A 74 -10.28 3.03 -11.58
CA LEU A 74 -10.29 1.63 -11.13
C LEU A 74 -11.42 1.40 -10.12
N MET A 75 -12.24 0.40 -10.38
CA MET A 75 -13.32 0.00 -9.48
C MET A 75 -12.87 -1.16 -8.61
N LEU A 76 -12.69 -0.88 -7.31
CA LEU A 76 -12.36 -1.88 -6.30
C LEU A 76 -13.62 -2.35 -5.59
N GLY A 77 -13.74 -3.66 -5.41
CA GLY A 77 -14.81 -4.35 -4.71
C GLY A 77 -14.25 -5.54 -3.93
N GLU A 78 -15.07 -6.13 -3.05
CA GLU A 78 -14.65 -7.29 -2.23
C GLU A 78 -14.22 -8.48 -3.07
N SER A 79 -14.91 -8.70 -4.18
CA SER A 79 -14.69 -9.84 -5.06
C SER A 79 -13.43 -9.72 -5.93
N ASN A 80 -12.89 -8.51 -6.13
CA ASN A 80 -11.79 -8.29 -7.07
C ASN A 80 -10.52 -7.69 -6.45
N VAL A 81 -10.60 -7.11 -5.24
CA VAL A 81 -9.49 -6.34 -4.67
C VAL A 81 -8.24 -7.18 -4.42
N MET A 82 -8.40 -8.45 -4.02
CA MET A 82 -7.26 -9.34 -3.77
C MET A 82 -6.53 -9.69 -5.06
N ASP A 83 -7.27 -10.09 -6.10
CA ASP A 83 -6.69 -10.43 -7.40
C ASP A 83 -6.02 -9.21 -8.05
N ILE A 84 -6.66 -8.04 -7.97
CA ILE A 84 -6.08 -6.79 -8.44
C ILE A 84 -4.82 -6.44 -7.65
N LEU A 85 -4.81 -6.63 -6.33
CA LEU A 85 -3.63 -6.38 -5.49
C LEU A 85 -2.46 -7.30 -5.87
N LEU A 86 -2.71 -8.60 -6.06
CA LEU A 86 -1.69 -9.56 -6.47
C LEU A 86 -1.12 -9.19 -7.84
N ALA A 87 -1.99 -8.98 -8.83
CA ALA A 87 -1.59 -8.60 -10.18
C ALA A 87 -0.84 -7.25 -10.21
N ALA A 88 -1.34 -6.25 -9.48
CA ALA A 88 -0.69 -4.95 -9.38
C ALA A 88 0.68 -5.02 -8.72
N SER A 89 0.84 -5.90 -7.73
CA SER A 89 2.12 -6.13 -7.07
C SER A 89 3.11 -6.77 -8.03
N HIS A 90 2.69 -7.80 -8.77
CA HIS A 90 3.52 -8.47 -9.77
C HIS A 90 3.94 -7.53 -10.91
N LEU A 91 3.01 -6.71 -11.39
CA LEU A 91 3.24 -5.74 -12.47
C LEU A 91 3.83 -4.40 -11.96
N HIS A 92 4.21 -4.31 -10.68
CA HIS A 92 4.77 -3.11 -10.05
C HIS A 92 3.96 -1.82 -10.27
N LEU A 93 2.64 -1.92 -10.17
CA LEU A 93 1.69 -0.80 -10.21
C LEU A 93 1.52 -0.19 -8.82
N ASN A 94 2.57 0.50 -8.34
CA ASN A 94 2.67 0.97 -6.94
C ASN A 94 1.47 1.78 -6.45
N ASN A 95 0.89 2.64 -7.29
CA ASN A 95 -0.28 3.44 -6.92
C ASN A 95 -1.53 2.57 -6.72
N VAL A 96 -1.70 1.54 -7.54
CA VAL A 96 -2.81 0.58 -7.41
C VAL A 96 -2.62 -0.28 -6.16
N VAL A 97 -1.39 -0.75 -5.90
CA VAL A 97 -1.08 -1.51 -4.68
C VAL A 97 -1.45 -0.72 -3.42
N LYS A 98 -1.09 0.58 -3.38
CA LYS A 98 -1.47 1.47 -2.27
C LYS A 98 -2.99 1.61 -2.13
N ALA A 99 -3.70 1.81 -3.25
CA ALA A 99 -5.16 1.92 -3.26
C ALA A 99 -5.85 0.64 -2.76
N CYS A 100 -5.41 -0.54 -3.22
CA CYS A 100 -5.96 -1.82 -2.77
C CYS A 100 -5.71 -2.05 -1.27
N LYS A 101 -4.48 -1.78 -0.78
CA LYS A 101 -4.16 -1.87 0.65
C LYS A 101 -5.04 -0.95 1.49
N HIS A 102 -5.22 0.29 1.05
CA HIS A 102 -6.08 1.25 1.72
C HIS A 102 -7.54 0.76 1.80
N TYR A 103 -8.09 0.29 0.66
CA TYR A 103 -9.43 -0.28 0.59
C TYR A 103 -9.61 -1.44 1.59
N LEU A 104 -8.63 -2.35 1.67
CA LEU A 104 -8.66 -3.47 2.60
C LEU A 104 -8.62 -2.99 4.06
N THR A 105 -7.70 -2.09 4.42
CA THR A 105 -7.56 -1.61 5.80
C THR A 105 -8.79 -0.86 6.31
N THR A 106 -9.43 -0.05 5.47
CA THR A 106 -10.63 0.71 5.85
C THR A 106 -11.83 -0.19 6.09
N ARG A 107 -11.85 -1.39 5.50
CA ARG A 107 -12.93 -2.36 5.66
C ARG A 107 -12.70 -3.39 6.77
N THR A 108 -11.44 -3.65 7.13
CA THR A 108 -11.08 -4.66 8.14
C THR A 108 -11.00 -4.12 9.57
N LEU A 109 -11.37 -2.86 9.82
CA LEU A 109 -11.32 -2.25 11.16
C LEU A 109 -12.71 -1.79 11.63
N PRO A 110 -13.32 -2.42 12.65
CA PRO A 110 -13.97 -1.63 13.68
C PRO A 110 -12.88 -0.80 14.36
N MET A 111 -12.94 0.52 14.21
CA MET A 111 -12.09 1.43 14.95
C MET A 111 -12.34 1.23 16.45
N SER A 112 -11.53 0.40 17.11
CA SER A 112 -11.34 0.53 18.55
C SER A 112 -10.67 1.89 18.76
N PRO A 113 -11.26 2.82 19.53
CA PRO A 113 -10.65 4.13 19.74
C PRO A 113 -9.28 3.91 20.35
N SER A 114 -8.26 4.46 19.70
CA SER A 114 -6.88 4.41 20.17
C SER A 114 -6.85 4.99 21.58
N SER A 115 -6.71 4.13 22.58
CA SER A 115 -6.30 4.54 23.91
C SER A 115 -4.94 5.21 23.75
N SER A 116 -4.94 6.53 23.92
CA SER A 116 -3.77 7.38 23.99
C SER A 116 -2.85 6.82 25.05
N HIS A 117 -1.85 6.05 24.66
CA HIS A 117 -0.72 5.74 25.52
C HIS A 117 0.07 7.03 25.73
N HIS A 118 -0.22 7.73 26.83
CA HIS A 118 0.74 8.61 27.49
C HIS A 118 1.87 7.74 28.05
N PRO A 119 3.13 7.89 27.58
CA PRO A 119 4.25 7.29 28.26
C PRO A 119 4.65 8.18 29.45
N GLN A 120 4.35 7.70 30.65
CA GLN A 120 5.38 7.52 31.68
C GLN A 120 6.18 8.78 32.10
N GLN A 121 5.60 9.61 32.99
CA GLN A 121 6.40 10.62 33.72
C GLN A 121 6.03 10.84 35.20
N GLU A 122 5.10 10.09 35.79
CA GLU A 122 4.70 10.31 37.19
C GLU A 122 5.41 9.45 38.24
N GLN A 123 6.15 8.41 37.85
CA GLN A 123 6.77 7.50 38.83
C GLN A 123 8.15 7.95 39.35
N GLN A 124 8.70 9.06 38.83
CA GLN A 124 10.03 9.54 39.21
C GLN A 124 10.00 10.69 40.25
N ARG A 125 8.85 11.32 40.50
CA ARG A 125 8.71 12.38 41.53
C ARG A 125 8.62 11.86 42.95
N HIS A 126 8.13 10.64 43.18
CA HIS A 126 7.99 10.13 44.56
C HIS A 126 9.29 9.64 45.20
N ARG A 127 10.32 9.30 44.41
CA ARG A 127 11.60 8.84 44.96
C ARG A 127 12.55 9.97 45.39
N GLN A 128 12.31 11.20 44.94
CA GLN A 128 13.15 12.35 45.26
C GLN A 128 12.60 13.25 46.37
N GLN A 129 11.38 13.00 46.88
CA GLN A 129 10.80 13.76 47.98
C GLN A 129 11.13 13.19 49.38
N GLN A 130 11.63 11.95 49.48
CA GLN A 130 11.91 11.28 50.77
C GLN A 130 13.35 11.47 51.31
N ALA A 131 14.21 12.23 50.62
CA ALA A 131 15.61 12.45 51.04
C ALA A 131 15.88 13.82 51.68
N ALA A 132 14.85 14.63 51.96
CA ALA A 132 15.00 15.99 52.50
C ALA A 132 14.56 16.17 53.97
N ASP A 133 14.07 15.13 54.65
CA ASP A 133 13.51 15.24 56.02
C ASP A 133 14.37 14.60 57.12
N LEU A 134 15.68 14.41 56.91
CA LEU A 134 16.58 13.95 57.98
C LEU A 134 17.79 14.87 58.19
N VAL A 135 17.54 16.18 58.35
CA VAL A 135 18.49 17.08 59.03
C VAL A 135 17.73 18.06 59.94
N ASN A 136 17.96 17.89 61.25
CA ASN A 136 17.89 18.86 62.36
C ASN A 136 16.59 19.04 63.17
N PRO A 137 16.69 19.50 64.43
CA PRO A 137 16.29 18.71 65.59
C PRO A 137 15.16 19.34 66.41
N THR A 138 14.64 18.52 67.30
CA THR A 138 13.72 18.74 68.40
C THR A 138 13.90 20.07 69.15
N LEU A 139 12.79 20.77 69.43
CA LEU A 139 12.45 21.40 70.72
C LEU A 139 10.97 21.86 70.69
N PRO A 140 10.09 21.39 71.60
CA PRO A 140 8.71 21.89 71.67
C PRO A 140 8.59 23.05 72.67
N ALA A 141 7.81 24.07 72.29
CA ALA A 141 7.37 25.13 73.18
C ALA A 141 5.89 24.95 73.56
N ASN A 142 5.61 25.28 74.82
CA ASN A 142 4.32 25.54 75.47
C ASN A 142 3.46 24.32 75.87
N SER A 143 2.79 24.30 77.02
CA SER A 143 2.70 25.22 78.17
C SER A 143 1.73 24.54 79.15
N ASN A 144 2.03 24.50 80.45
CA ASN A 144 1.00 24.22 81.46
C ASN A 144 1.03 25.34 82.49
N LEU A 145 -0.02 26.16 82.45
CA LEU A 145 -0.37 27.11 83.50
C LEU A 145 -1.49 26.46 84.32
N ALA A 146 -1.16 26.06 85.53
CA ALA A 146 -2.07 25.88 86.66
C ALA A 146 -1.27 26.15 87.94
#